data_AF-A0AAV4T1C5-F1
#
_entry.id   AF-A0AAV4T1C5-F1
#
_cell.length_a   1.000
_cell.length_b   1.000
_cell.length_c   1.000
_cell.angle_alpha   90.00
_cell.angle_beta   90.00
_cell.angle_gamma   90.00
#
_symmetry.space_group_name_H-M   'P 1'
#
loop_
_entity.id
_entity.type
_entity.pdbx_description
1 polymer ?
#
loop_
_entity_poly.entity_id
_entity_poly.type
_entity_poly.pdbx_seq_one_letter_code
_entity_poly.pdbx_strand_id
1 'polypeptide(L)'
;MECKKLPSFQLNTKEDADNRINELTNIYVTCLQESSTPKFKPPPIRFPQHIKDAIKLRNYYRRRWQRTRDPEFLRLYYRSLTDVREAITVFTQQRWQDDIEALTPESTSLWKNVPSYADNITTFRPCRVPTAELLIPL
;
A
#
# COMPACT_ATOMS: atom_id res chain seq x y z
N MET A 1 3.43 -12.16 13.18
CA MET A 1 3.48 -12.08 14.65
C MET A 1 4.94 -11.94 14.98
N GLU A 2 5.38 -10.79 15.49
CA GLU A 2 6.77 -10.67 15.95
C GLU A 2 6.85 -11.41 17.29
N CYS A 3 7.42 -12.62 17.30
CA CYS A 3 7.64 -13.35 18.54
C CYS A 3 8.75 -12.66 19.31
N LYS A 4 8.41 -12.02 20.45
CA LYS A 4 9.40 -11.45 21.36
C LYS A 4 10.40 -12.54 21.72
N LYS A 5 11.69 -12.26 21.53
CA LYS A 5 12.76 -13.23 21.80
C LYS A 5 12.74 -13.54 23.29
N LEU A 6 12.71 -14.83 23.64
CA LEU A 6 12.78 -15.25 25.04
C LEU A 6 14.14 -14.81 25.62
N PRO A 7 14.16 -14.28 26.86
CA PRO A 7 15.40 -13.91 27.52
C PRO A 7 16.31 -15.14 27.70
N SER A 8 17.62 -14.93 27.68
CA SER A 8 18.59 -15.98 27.99
C SER A 8 18.56 -16.30 29.49
N PHE A 9 18.44 -17.58 29.84
CA PHE A 9 18.24 -18.01 31.22
C PHE A 9 19.56 -18.36 31.90
N GLN A 10 19.95 -17.60 32.92
CA GLN A 10 20.95 -17.99 33.92
C GLN A 10 20.28 -17.98 35.29
N LEU A 11 20.36 -19.10 36.01
CA LEU A 11 19.69 -19.30 37.30
C LEU A 11 20.76 -19.50 38.36
N ASN A 12 21.14 -18.43 39.04
CA ASN A 12 22.20 -18.46 40.06
C ASN A 12 21.62 -18.61 41.48
N THR A 13 20.41 -18.08 41.70
CA THR A 13 19.74 -18.06 43.02
C THR A 13 18.30 -18.56 42.92
N LYS A 14 17.74 -19.04 44.03
CA LYS A 14 16.31 -19.43 44.08
C LYS A 14 15.37 -18.26 43.82
N GLU A 15 15.69 -17.08 44.35
CA GLU A 15 14.92 -15.84 44.10
C GLU A 15 14.95 -15.43 42.63
N ASP A 16 16.06 -15.70 41.93
CA ASP A 16 16.14 -15.46 40.48
C ASP A 16 15.13 -16.35 39.74
N ALA A 17 14.93 -17.60 40.18
CA ALA A 17 13.98 -18.50 39.54
C ALA A 17 12.54 -17.95 39.61
N ASP A 18 12.11 -17.47 40.78
CA ASP A 18 10.77 -16.90 40.97
C ASP A 18 10.57 -15.62 40.14
N ASN A 19 11.60 -14.75 40.12
CA ASN A 19 11.58 -13.54 39.29
C ASN A 19 11.47 -13.86 37.79
N ARG A 20 12.14 -14.90 37.31
CA ARG A 20 12.06 -15.33 35.90
C ARG A 20 10.74 -15.99 35.56
N ILE A 21 10.14 -16.75 36.48
CA ILE A 21 8.80 -17.30 36.31
C ILE A 21 7.79 -16.15 36.15
N ASN A 22 7.90 -15.11 36.97
CA ASN A 22 7.06 -13.92 36.88
C ASN A 22 7.26 -13.14 35.57
N GLU A 23 8.50 -13.01 35.09
CA GLU A 23 8.79 -12.38 33.81
C GLU A 23 8.18 -13.17 32.64
N LEU A 24 8.27 -14.50 32.67
CA LEU A 24 7.71 -15.38 31.65
C LEU A 24 6.17 -15.35 31.64
N THR A 25 5.51 -15.37 32.81
CA THR A 25 4.06 -15.23 32.89
C THR A 25 3.59 -13.86 32.39
N ASN A 26 4.32 -12.78 32.68
CA ASN A 26 4.01 -11.45 32.15
C ASN A 26 4.15 -11.40 30.61
N ILE A 27 5.20 -12.00 30.04
CA ILE A 27 5.35 -12.12 28.58
C ILE A 27 4.19 -12.92 27.98
N TYR A 28 3.78 -14.02 28.62
CA TYR A 28 2.67 -14.82 28.15
C TYR A 28 1.35 -14.05 28.16
N VAL A 29 1.02 -13.38 29.27
CA VAL A 29 -0.22 -12.58 29.41
C VAL A 29 -0.25 -11.46 28.38
N THR A 30 0.85 -10.73 28.19
CA THR A 30 0.91 -9.65 27.19
C THR A 30 0.78 -10.18 25.76
N CYS A 31 1.43 -11.30 25.42
CA CYS A 31 1.31 -11.93 24.11
C CYS A 31 -0.11 -12.44 23.85
N LEU A 32 -0.78 -12.97 24.87
CA LEU A 32 -2.16 -13.44 24.80
C LEU A 32 -3.13 -12.25 24.61
N GLN A 33 -2.91 -11.14 25.31
CA GLN A 33 -3.67 -9.91 25.10
C GLN A 33 -3.47 -9.34 23.68
N GLU A 34 -2.22 -9.23 23.22
CA GLU A 34 -1.89 -8.73 21.86
C GLU A 34 -2.46 -9.62 20.73
N SER A 35 -2.55 -10.93 20.96
CA SER A 35 -3.13 -11.87 19.99
C SER A 35 -4.65 -11.97 20.08
N SER A 36 -5.23 -11.81 21.28
CA SER A 36 -6.68 -11.79 21.50
C SER A 36 -7.32 -10.52 20.93
N THR A 37 -6.63 -9.38 20.93
CA THR A 37 -7.13 -8.18 20.27
C THR A 37 -7.17 -8.37 18.75
N PRO A 38 -8.34 -8.30 18.09
CA PRO A 38 -8.41 -8.39 16.64
C PRO A 38 -7.66 -7.21 16.03
N LYS A 39 -6.63 -7.51 15.24
CA LYS A 39 -5.87 -6.48 14.51
C LYS A 39 -6.76 -5.94 13.38
N PHE A 40 -7.53 -4.90 13.66
CA PHE A 40 -8.27 -4.19 12.64
C PHE A 40 -7.27 -3.66 11.61
N LYS A 41 -7.47 -4.05 10.35
CA LYS A 41 -6.74 -3.43 9.25
C LYS A 41 -7.08 -1.94 9.27
N PRO A 42 -6.08 -1.05 9.10
CA PRO A 42 -6.38 0.37 8.98
C PRO A 42 -7.42 0.57 7.88
N PRO A 43 -8.33 1.55 8.04
CA PRO A 43 -9.34 1.81 7.05
C PRO A 43 -8.68 2.09 5.69
N PRO A 44 -9.29 1.64 4.58
CA PRO A 44 -8.74 1.89 3.26
C PRO A 44 -8.58 3.38 3.02
N ILE A 45 -7.52 3.74 2.32
CA ILE A 45 -7.20 5.13 1.97
C ILE A 45 -8.39 5.74 1.24
N ARG A 46 -8.94 6.81 1.81
CA ARG A 46 -10.09 7.51 1.23
C ARG A 46 -9.58 8.63 0.34
N PHE A 47 -10.00 8.62 -0.92
CA PHE A 47 -9.74 9.74 -1.82
C PHE A 47 -10.47 11.01 -1.35
N PRO A 48 -9.87 12.19 -1.61
CA PRO A 48 -10.55 13.48 -1.48
C PRO A 48 -11.85 13.54 -2.27
N GLN A 49 -12.75 14.44 -1.85
CA GLN A 49 -14.09 14.54 -2.44
C GLN A 49 -14.06 14.90 -3.93
N HIS A 50 -13.13 15.77 -4.35
CA HIS A 50 -12.98 16.16 -5.75
C HIS A 50 -12.65 14.97 -6.67
N ILE A 51 -11.79 14.04 -6.25
CA ILE A 51 -11.47 12.82 -7.03
C ILE A 51 -12.69 11.91 -7.12
N LYS A 52 -13.43 11.76 -6.02
CA LYS A 52 -14.66 10.96 -6.01
C LYS A 52 -15.69 11.53 -6.98
N ASP A 53 -15.84 12.85 -7.02
CA ASP A 53 -16.80 13.51 -7.90
C ASP A 53 -16.37 13.40 -9.37
N ALA A 54 -15.07 13.51 -9.67
CA ALA A 54 -14.53 13.22 -10.99
C ALA A 54 -14.78 11.77 -11.44
N ILE A 55 -14.62 10.79 -10.54
CA ILE A 55 -14.94 9.38 -10.80
C ILE A 55 -16.45 9.20 -11.07
N LYS A 56 -17.32 9.85 -10.30
CA LYS A 56 -18.77 9.81 -10.52
C LYS A 56 -19.13 10.37 -11.90
N LEU A 57 -18.51 11.49 -12.30
CA LEU A 57 -18.74 12.12 -13.60
C LEU A 57 -18.28 11.22 -14.75
N ARG A 58 -17.08 10.61 -14.65
CA ARG A 58 -16.60 9.61 -15.61
C ARG A 58 -17.57 8.44 -15.75
N ASN A 59 -18.08 7.93 -14.63
CA ASN A 59 -19.06 6.84 -14.61
C ASN A 59 -20.42 7.26 -15.19
N TYR A 60 -20.80 8.53 -15.05
CA TYR A 60 -21.97 9.08 -15.71
C TYR A 60 -21.83 9.05 -17.24
N TYR A 61 -20.71 9.56 -17.79
CA TYR A 61 -20.47 9.54 -19.23
C TYR A 61 -20.38 8.13 -19.80
N ARG A 62 -19.69 7.20 -19.10
CA ARG A 62 -19.66 5.79 -19.50
C ARG A 62 -21.05 5.19 -19.60
N ARG A 63 -21.91 5.38 -18.58
CA ARG A 63 -23.28 4.87 -18.57
C ARG A 63 -24.13 5.50 -19.68
N ARG A 64 -23.94 6.80 -19.95
CA ARG A 64 -24.68 7.50 -20.99
C ARG A 64 -24.27 7.02 -22.38
N TRP A 65 -22.97 6.90 -22.65
CA TRP A 65 -22.45 6.33 -23.90
C TRP A 65 -22.92 4.90 -24.12
N GLN A 66 -22.88 4.03 -23.10
CA GLN A 66 -23.32 2.64 -23.26
C GLN A 66 -24.80 2.53 -23.68
N ARG A 67 -25.66 3.43 -23.22
CA ARG A 67 -27.09 3.46 -23.56
C ARG A 67 -27.38 4.11 -24.90
N THR A 68 -26.74 5.25 -25.18
CA THR A 68 -27.05 6.09 -26.35
C THR A 68 -26.18 5.78 -27.57
N ARG A 69 -25.00 5.18 -27.34
CA ARG A 69 -23.92 5.01 -28.33
C ARG A 69 -23.47 6.30 -29.03
N ASP A 70 -23.80 7.45 -28.46
CA ASP A 70 -23.41 8.76 -28.98
C ASP A 70 -21.90 9.02 -28.74
N PRO A 71 -21.14 9.39 -29.80
CA PRO A 71 -19.69 9.61 -29.72
C PRO A 71 -19.30 10.79 -28.81
N GLU A 72 -20.15 11.78 -28.59
CA GLU A 72 -19.83 12.91 -27.71
C GLU A 72 -19.63 12.43 -26.26
N PHE A 73 -20.47 11.50 -25.78
CA PHE A 73 -20.29 10.92 -24.45
C PHE A 73 -19.04 10.03 -24.35
N LEU A 74 -18.59 9.44 -25.45
CA LEU A 74 -17.33 8.70 -25.48
C LEU A 74 -16.13 9.64 -25.34
N ARG A 75 -16.14 10.77 -26.06
CA ARG A 75 -15.12 11.81 -25.96
C ARG A 75 -15.05 12.39 -24.53
N LEU A 76 -16.21 12.72 -23.96
CA LEU A 76 -16.30 13.22 -22.58
C LEU A 76 -15.83 12.17 -21.56
N TYR A 77 -16.14 10.89 -21.78
CA TYR A 77 -15.61 9.80 -20.96
C TYR A 77 -14.09 9.75 -21.00
N TYR A 78 -13.46 9.76 -22.18
CA TYR A 78 -12.00 9.72 -22.27
C TYR A 78 -11.32 10.95 -21.68
N ARG A 79 -11.89 12.15 -21.87
CA ARG A 79 -11.41 13.36 -21.19
C ARG A 79 -11.44 13.19 -19.67
N SER A 80 -12.59 12.82 -19.12
CA SER A 80 -12.74 12.59 -17.67
C SER A 80 -11.90 11.43 -17.13
N LEU A 81 -11.55 10.45 -17.98
CA LEU A 81 -10.64 9.37 -17.61
C LEU A 81 -9.22 9.90 -17.39
N THR A 82 -8.74 10.77 -18.28
CA THR A 82 -7.44 11.44 -18.15
C THR A 82 -7.43 12.32 -16.91
N ASP A 83 -8.44 13.17 -16.73
CA ASP A 83 -8.56 14.05 -15.56
C ASP A 83 -8.51 13.26 -14.23
N VAL A 84 -9.23 12.14 -14.16
CA VAL A 84 -9.21 11.26 -12.97
C VAL A 84 -7.84 10.62 -12.75
N ARG A 85 -7.16 10.19 -13.82
CA ARG A 85 -5.81 9.60 -13.72
C ARG A 85 -4.83 10.63 -13.18
N GLU A 86 -4.84 11.83 -13.73
CA GLU A 86 -3.98 12.94 -13.29
C GLU A 86 -4.24 13.31 -11.81
N ALA A 87 -5.51 13.44 -11.44
CA ALA A 87 -5.89 13.74 -10.05
C ALA A 87 -5.43 12.65 -9.07
N ILE A 88 -5.55 11.36 -9.46
CA ILE A 88 -5.05 10.25 -8.64
C ILE A 88 -3.53 10.29 -8.55
N THR A 89 -2.82 10.51 -9.66
CA THR A 89 -1.36 10.54 -9.66
C THR A 89 -0.81 11.66 -8.78
N VAL A 90 -1.41 12.87 -8.87
CA VAL A 90 -1.03 14.01 -8.02
C VAL A 90 -1.28 13.69 -6.55
N PHE A 91 -2.44 13.15 -6.22
CA PHE A 91 -2.76 12.78 -4.84
C PHE A 91 -1.84 11.70 -4.29
N THR A 92 -1.52 10.67 -5.07
CA THR A 92 -0.59 9.61 -4.64
C THR A 92 0.83 10.15 -4.48
N GLN A 93 1.27 11.04 -5.37
CA GLN A 93 2.60 11.64 -5.30
C GLN A 93 2.75 12.55 -4.09
N GLN A 94 1.77 13.42 -3.82
CA GLN A 94 1.76 14.28 -2.62
C GLN A 94 1.83 13.44 -1.35
N ARG A 95 0.97 12.42 -1.24
CA ARG A 95 0.98 11.51 -0.11
C ARG A 95 2.36 10.86 0.09
N TRP A 96 3.02 10.48 -0.99
CA TRP A 96 4.34 9.87 -0.88
C TRP A 96 5.41 10.87 -0.46
N GLN A 97 5.31 12.11 -0.91
CA GLN A 97 6.17 13.18 -0.40
C GLN A 97 5.96 13.37 1.10
N ASP A 98 4.71 13.43 1.55
CA ASP A 98 4.37 13.52 2.98
C ASP A 98 4.93 12.33 3.77
N ASP A 99 4.81 11.11 3.23
CA ASP A 99 5.31 9.88 3.85
C ASP A 99 6.86 9.90 3.94
N ILE A 100 7.55 10.43 2.93
CA ILE A 100 9.02 10.61 2.91
C ILE A 100 9.47 11.70 3.89
N GLU A 101 8.74 12.80 3.99
CA GLU A 101 9.05 13.89 4.94
C GLU A 101 8.82 13.46 6.39
N ALA A 102 7.83 12.58 6.64
CA ALA A 102 7.57 12.02 7.96
C ALA A 102 8.63 10.98 8.41
N LEU A 103 9.47 10.49 7.51
CA LEU A 103 10.51 9.51 7.82
C LEU A 103 11.71 10.19 8.51
N THR A 104 11.86 9.91 9.80
CA THR A 104 13.05 10.32 10.57
C THR A 104 14.16 9.26 10.50
N PRO A 105 15.45 9.64 10.41
CA PRO A 105 16.58 8.70 10.26
C PRO A 105 16.75 7.71 11.43
N GLU A 106 16.25 8.07 12.61
CA GLU A 106 16.28 7.22 13.82
C GLU A 106 15.21 6.12 13.82
N SER A 107 14.25 6.15 12.88
CA SER A 107 13.14 5.21 12.86
C SER A 107 13.43 3.99 11.99
N THR A 108 13.28 2.79 12.56
CA THR A 108 13.32 1.51 11.82
C THR A 108 12.23 1.40 10.74
N SER A 109 11.27 2.33 10.69
CA SER A 109 10.22 2.40 9.67
C SER A 109 10.76 2.59 8.25
N LEU A 110 11.96 3.18 8.09
CA LEU A 110 12.60 3.36 6.79
C LEU A 110 12.78 2.02 6.08
N TRP A 111 13.35 1.04 6.77
CA TRP A 111 13.61 -0.30 6.23
C TRP A 111 12.34 -1.11 5.95
N LYS A 112 11.25 -0.87 6.70
CA LYS A 112 9.96 -1.53 6.47
C LYS A 112 9.29 -1.07 5.17
N ASN A 113 9.58 0.14 4.71
CA ASN A 113 8.93 0.75 3.56
C ASN A 113 9.76 0.64 2.26
N VAL A 114 11.05 0.28 2.32
CA VAL A 114 11.94 0.12 1.14
C VAL A 114 11.33 -0.74 0.01
N PRO A 115 10.73 -1.92 0.26
CA PRO A 115 10.13 -2.72 -0.81
C PRO A 115 8.98 -1.97 -1.50
N SER A 116 8.16 -1.27 -0.71
CA SER A 116 7.06 -0.46 -1.23
C SER A 116 7.56 0.73 -2.05
N TYR A 117 8.78 1.24 -1.83
CA TYR A 117 9.37 2.32 -2.63
C TYR A 117 9.99 1.81 -3.94
N ALA A 118 10.58 0.60 -3.93
CA ALA A 118 11.23 -0.01 -5.08
C ALA A 118 10.25 -0.39 -6.20
N ASP A 119 9.05 -0.86 -5.86
CA ASP A 119 8.01 -1.28 -6.84
C ASP A 119 7.55 -0.15 -7.77
N ASN A 120 7.83 1.10 -7.41
CA ASN A 120 7.43 2.30 -8.15
C ASN A 120 8.51 2.76 -9.13
N ILE A 121 9.72 2.23 -8.99
CA ILE A 121 10.84 2.40 -9.91
C ILE A 121 10.64 1.38 -11.03
N THR A 122 9.58 1.58 -11.81
CA THR A 122 9.39 1.10 -13.18
C THR A 122 9.67 -0.38 -13.42
N THR A 123 8.61 -1.20 -13.47
CA THR A 123 8.61 -2.33 -14.40
C THR A 123 8.69 -1.75 -15.82
N PHE A 124 9.88 -1.70 -16.41
CA PHE A 124 10.03 -1.42 -17.84
C PHE A 124 9.23 -2.49 -18.59
N ARG A 125 8.03 -2.14 -19.08
CA ARG A 125 7.33 -3.01 -20.02
C ARG A 125 8.17 -3.03 -21.29
N PRO A 126 8.67 -4.19 -21.75
CA PRO A 126 9.44 -4.24 -22.98
C PRO A 126 8.62 -3.61 -24.11
N CYS A 127 9.24 -2.71 -24.87
CA CYS A 127 8.63 -2.12 -26.06
C CYS A 127 8.09 -3.27 -26.92
N ARG A 128 6.79 -3.23 -27.23
CA ARG A 128 6.17 -4.19 -28.14
C ARG A 128 6.67 -3.87 -29.54
N VAL A 129 7.80 -4.46 -29.92
CA VAL A 129 8.36 -4.32 -31.26
C VAL A 129 7.34 -4.90 -32.26
N PRO A 130 6.91 -4.16 -33.28
CA PRO A 130 6.03 -4.72 -34.30
C PRO A 130 6.77 -5.85 -35.04
N THR A 131 6.13 -7.00 -35.14
CA THR A 131 6.67 -8.28 -35.68
C THR A 131 7.05 -8.24 -37.17
N ALA A 132 7.14 -7.05 -37.79
CA ALA A 132 7.38 -6.88 -39.21
C ALA A 132 8.85 -7.09 -39.63
N GLU A 133 9.80 -7.17 -38.70
CA GLU A 133 11.24 -7.27 -39.03
C GLU A 133 11.84 -8.69 -38.94
N LEU A 134 11.03 -9.74 -38.82
CA LEU A 134 11.53 -11.13 -38.77
C LEU A 134 11.49 -11.87 -40.12
N LEU A 135 11.37 -11.17 -41.24
CA LEU A 135 11.58 -11.77 -42.57
C LEU A 135 13.04 -11.56 -42.99
N ILE A 136 13.92 -12.43 -42.49
CA ILE A 136 15.22 -12.66 -43.11
C ILE A 136 14.96 -13.52 -44.36
N PRO A 137 15.28 -13.06 -45.59
CA PRO A 137 15.15 -13.91 -46.76
C PRO A 137 16.21 -15.02 -46.70
N LEU A 138 15.77 -16.24 -47.02
CA LEU A 138 16.61 -17.44 -47.21
C LEU A 138 17.57 -17.27 -48.39
#